data_AF-A0A7C5KTI4-F1
#
_entry.id   AF-A0A7C5KTI4-F1
#
_cell.length_a   1.000
_cell.length_b   1.000
_cell.length_c   1.000
_cell.angle_alpha   90.00
_cell.angle_beta   90.00
_cell.angle_gamma   90.00
#
_symmetry.space_group_name_H-M   'P 1'
#
loop_
_entity.id
_entity.type
_entity.pdbx_description
1 polymer ?
#
loop_
_entity_poly.entity_id
_entity_poly.type
_entity_poly.pdbx_seq_one_letter_code
_entity_poly.pdbx_strand_id
1 'polypeptide(L)'
;MLHPSAVIDPGARIAVDVAVGPYSVIGAGVEIEAGCRIGPHVVIRGNTRIGPDNRIFPFATLGEEPQDKKYGGEPTRLEIGRGNTIREHVTINRGTEQDAGVTRVG
;
A
#
# COMPACT_ATOMS: atom_id res chain seq x y z
N MET A 1 4.28 -14.36 6.97
CA MET A 1 3.14 -15.32 6.93
C MET A 1 1.95 -14.64 6.29
N LEU A 2 1.47 -15.19 5.17
CA LEU A 2 0.33 -14.65 4.43
C LEU A 2 -0.92 -15.45 4.82
N HIS A 3 -1.94 -14.79 5.35
CA HIS A 3 -3.18 -15.48 5.72
C HIS A 3 -3.86 -16.05 4.46
N PRO A 4 -4.43 -17.28 4.48
CA PRO A 4 -5.04 -17.90 3.30
C PRO A 4 -6.19 -17.11 2.65
N SER A 5 -6.88 -16.27 3.42
CA SER A 5 -7.94 -15.40 2.92
C SER A 5 -7.47 -14.02 2.43
N ALA A 6 -6.17 -13.72 2.51
CA ALA A 6 -5.63 -12.53 1.88
C ALA A 6 -5.63 -12.72 0.36
N VAL A 7 -6.10 -11.71 -0.37
CA VAL A 7 -6.08 -11.72 -1.83
C VAL A 7 -4.84 -10.94 -2.27
N ILE A 8 -3.86 -11.64 -2.82
CA ILE A 8 -2.59 -11.07 -3.23
C ILE A 8 -2.44 -11.29 -4.73
N ASP A 9 -2.31 -10.21 -5.47
CA ASP A 9 -2.06 -10.25 -6.90
C ASP A 9 -0.68 -10.89 -7.18
N PRO A 10 -0.54 -11.78 -8.19
CA PRO A 10 0.74 -12.40 -8.54
C PRO A 10 1.84 -11.39 -8.94
N GLY A 11 1.47 -10.19 -9.37
CA GLY A 11 2.38 -9.10 -9.70
C GLY A 11 2.88 -8.30 -8.49
N ALA A 12 2.40 -8.59 -7.27
CA ALA A 12 2.90 -7.96 -6.05
C ALA A 12 4.27 -8.56 -5.66
N ARG A 13 5.17 -7.70 -5.16
CA ARG A 13 6.49 -8.12 -4.66
C ARG A 13 6.51 -7.94 -3.14
N ILE A 14 6.50 -9.06 -2.43
CA ILE A 14 6.39 -9.07 -0.97
C ILE A 14 7.59 -9.83 -0.41
N ALA A 15 8.32 -9.21 0.52
CA ALA A 15 9.42 -9.89 1.22
C ALA A 15 8.92 -11.09 2.03
N VAL A 16 9.78 -12.11 2.17
CA VAL A 16 9.43 -13.44 2.71
C VAL A 16 8.88 -13.40 4.15
N ASP A 17 9.31 -12.43 4.94
CA ASP A 17 9.00 -12.28 6.36
C ASP A 17 7.78 -11.37 6.63
N VAL A 18 7.20 -10.75 5.60
CA VAL A 18 6.00 -9.91 5.74
C VAL A 18 4.83 -10.73 6.26
N ALA A 19 4.08 -10.14 7.20
CA ALA A 19 2.82 -10.69 7.70
C ALA A 19 1.63 -9.97 7.06
N VAL A 20 0.69 -10.71 6.48
CA VAL A 20 -0.55 -10.17 5.91
C VAL A 20 -1.76 -10.83 6.56
N GLY A 21 -2.60 -10.02 7.21
CA GLY A 21 -3.80 -10.45 7.90
C GLY A 21 -4.94 -10.88 6.97
N PRO A 22 -5.99 -11.53 7.52
CA PRO A 22 -7.11 -12.03 6.74
C PRO A 22 -7.83 -10.92 5.97
N TYR A 23 -8.33 -11.26 4.79
CA TYR A 23 -9.17 -10.39 3.95
C TYR A 23 -8.52 -9.08 3.48
N SER A 24 -7.21 -8.95 3.64
CA SER A 24 -6.45 -7.86 3.04
C SER A 24 -6.26 -8.11 1.55
N VAL A 25 -6.25 -7.02 0.78
CA VAL A 25 -6.11 -7.04 -0.68
C VAL A 25 -4.83 -6.31 -1.05
N ILE A 26 -3.90 -7.01 -1.70
CA ILE A 26 -2.65 -6.46 -2.21
C ILE A 26 -2.69 -6.53 -3.74
N GLY A 27 -2.73 -5.39 -4.40
CA GLY A 27 -2.86 -5.28 -5.85
C GLY A 27 -1.54 -5.45 -6.62
N ALA A 28 -1.67 -5.55 -7.94
CA ALA A 28 -0.53 -5.58 -8.86
C ALA A 28 0.33 -4.31 -8.72
N GLY A 29 1.65 -4.46 -8.77
CA GLY A 29 2.60 -3.34 -8.68
C GLY A 29 2.87 -2.83 -7.26
N VAL A 30 2.30 -3.48 -6.24
CA VAL A 30 2.65 -3.20 -4.85
C VAL A 30 3.97 -3.88 -4.48
N GLU A 31 4.85 -3.13 -3.81
CA GLU A 31 6.11 -3.62 -3.26
C GLU A 31 6.12 -3.42 -1.74
N ILE A 32 6.34 -4.50 -0.98
CA ILE A 32 6.39 -4.48 0.49
C ILE A 32 7.70 -5.10 0.95
N GLU A 33 8.52 -4.29 1.60
CA GLU A 33 9.82 -4.70 2.12
C GLU A 33 9.71 -5.42 3.49
N ALA A 34 10.84 -5.94 3.95
CA ALA A 34 10.94 -6.85 5.10
C ALA A 34 10.41 -6.25 6.42
N GLY A 35 10.01 -7.13 7.34
CA GLY A 35 9.55 -6.76 8.68
C GLY A 35 8.14 -6.16 8.77
N CYS A 36 7.47 -5.91 7.62
CA CYS A 36 6.15 -5.30 7.62
C CYS A 36 5.05 -6.20 8.19
N ARG A 37 4.09 -5.57 8.88
CA ARG A 37 2.89 -6.20 9.42
C ARG A 37 1.65 -5.50 8.91
N ILE A 38 0.95 -6.17 8.00
CA ILE A 38 -0.30 -5.70 7.40
C ILE A 38 -1.46 -6.36 8.16
N GLY A 39 -2.30 -5.54 8.79
CA GLY A 39 -3.50 -5.98 9.50
C GLY A 39 -4.55 -6.60 8.58
N PRO A 40 -5.67 -7.10 9.13
CA PRO A 40 -6.80 -7.58 8.35
C PRO A 40 -7.52 -6.44 7.62
N HIS A 41 -8.20 -6.75 6.52
CA HIS A 41 -9.00 -5.78 5.75
C HIS A 41 -8.23 -4.53 5.29
N VAL A 42 -6.91 -4.63 5.12
CA VAL A 42 -6.11 -3.54 4.53
C VAL A 42 -6.19 -3.67 3.01
N VAL A 43 -6.34 -2.54 2.32
CA VAL A 43 -6.30 -2.48 0.86
C VAL A 43 -5.05 -1.70 0.46
N ILE A 44 -4.18 -2.33 -0.33
CA ILE A 44 -2.99 -1.69 -0.91
C ILE A 44 -3.03 -1.90 -2.41
N ARG A 45 -3.04 -0.81 -3.18
CA ARG A 45 -3.18 -0.83 -4.65
C ARG A 45 -2.21 0.12 -5.34
N GLY A 46 -2.25 0.08 -6.67
CA GLY A 46 -1.47 0.96 -7.53
C GLY A 46 0.03 0.71 -7.42
N ASN A 47 0.81 1.62 -8.02
CA ASN A 47 2.26 1.64 -7.87
C ASN A 47 2.61 2.16 -6.47
N THR A 48 2.62 1.26 -5.49
CA THR A 48 2.84 1.57 -4.08
C THR A 48 4.04 0.82 -3.55
N ARG A 49 5.04 1.54 -3.05
CA ARG A 49 6.19 0.98 -2.35
C ARG A 49 6.10 1.27 -0.87
N ILE A 50 6.25 0.22 -0.05
CA ILE A 50 6.28 0.28 1.40
C ILE A 50 7.63 -0.26 1.86
N GLY A 51 8.42 0.61 2.48
CA GLY A 51 9.71 0.28 3.07
C GLY A 51 9.61 -0.66 4.26
N PRO A 52 10.71 -0.93 4.97
CA PRO A 52 10.73 -1.99 5.96
C PRO A 52 10.05 -1.60 7.28
N ASP A 53 9.74 -2.60 8.10
CA ASP A 53 9.29 -2.44 9.49
C ASP A 53 8.02 -1.60 9.70
N ASN A 54 7.15 -1.48 8.69
CA ASN A 54 5.89 -0.77 8.82
C ASN A 54 4.81 -1.62 9.49
N ARG A 55 3.96 -0.98 10.30
CA ARG A 55 2.76 -1.60 10.89
C ARG A 55 1.51 -0.88 10.41
N ILE A 56 0.66 -1.61 9.68
CA ILE A 56 -0.55 -1.09 9.06
C ILE A 56 -1.76 -1.75 9.70
N PHE A 57 -2.67 -0.95 10.24
CA PHE A 57 -3.83 -1.39 10.99
C PHE A 57 -5.07 -1.58 10.10
N PRO A 58 -6.12 -2.25 10.60
CA PRO A 58 -7.28 -2.62 9.80
C PRO A 58 -7.96 -1.47 9.06
N PHE A 59 -8.52 -1.76 7.89
CA PHE A 59 -9.28 -0.81 7.07
C PHE A 59 -8.49 0.41 6.57
N ALA A 60 -7.16 0.38 6.65
CA ALA A 60 -6.33 1.33 5.94
C ALA A 60 -6.39 1.07 4.42
N THR A 61 -6.48 2.14 3.64
CA THR A 61 -6.52 2.11 2.18
C THR A 61 -5.37 2.93 1.62
N LEU A 62 -4.41 2.26 0.99
CA LEU A 62 -3.14 2.84 0.57
C LEU A 62 -2.96 2.66 -0.94
N GLY A 63 -2.59 3.75 -1.62
CA GLY A 63 -2.21 3.71 -3.03
C GLY A 63 -3.38 3.74 -4.02
N GLU A 64 -4.59 4.08 -3.56
CA GLU A 64 -5.71 4.37 -4.45
C GLU A 64 -5.45 5.63 -5.28
N GLU A 65 -6.28 5.81 -6.31
CA GLU A 65 -6.28 7.00 -7.17
C GLU A 65 -6.48 8.30 -6.37
N PRO A 66 -5.85 9.40 -6.79
CA PRO A 66 -6.11 10.71 -6.19
C PRO A 66 -7.57 11.12 -6.43
N GLN A 67 -8.13 11.90 -5.52
CA GLN A 67 -9.50 12.45 -5.64
C GLN A 67 -9.55 13.72 -6.51
N ASP A 68 -8.48 14.02 -7.26
CA ASP A 68 -8.43 15.16 -8.16
C ASP A 68 -9.25 14.86 -9.42
N LYS A 69 -10.19 15.75 -9.76
CA LYS A 69 -11.03 15.63 -10.97
C LYS A 69 -10.23 15.63 -12.28
N LYS A 70 -8.98 16.10 -12.24
CA LYS A 70 -8.08 16.13 -13.40
C LYS A 70 -7.39 14.80 -13.65
N TYR A 71 -7.41 13.87 -12.69
CA TYR A 71 -6.77 12.57 -12.83
C TYR A 71 -7.47 11.74 -13.91
N GLY A 72 -6.70 11.28 -14.90
CA GLY A 72 -7.12 10.53 -16.07
C GLY A 72 -6.60 9.10 -16.12
N GLY A 73 -6.09 8.55 -15.00
CA GLY A 73 -5.52 7.19 -14.95
C GLY A 73 -4.00 7.18 -15.11
N GLU A 74 -3.33 8.30 -14.84
CA GLU A 74 -1.90 8.45 -14.97
C GLU A 74 -1.12 7.48 -14.05
N PRO A 75 0.09 7.05 -14.44
CA PRO A 75 0.89 6.08 -13.70
C PRO A 75 1.59 6.69 -12.46
N THR A 76 0.83 7.38 -11.60
CA THR A 76 1.34 8.00 -10.37
C THR A 76 1.58 6.95 -9.29
N ARG A 77 2.28 7.33 -8.22
CA ARG A 77 2.76 6.38 -7.20
C ARG A 77 2.60 6.87 -5.76
N LEU A 78 2.75 5.93 -4.83
CA LEU A 78 2.85 6.15 -3.39
C LEU A 78 4.15 5.51 -2.88
N GLU A 79 4.94 6.26 -2.10
CA GLU A 79 6.15 5.77 -1.45
C GLU A 79 6.03 5.98 0.06
N ILE A 80 6.03 4.90 0.83
CA ILE A 80 6.05 4.90 2.30
C ILE A 80 7.43 4.38 2.73
N GLY A 81 8.11 5.11 3.61
CA GLY A 81 9.45 4.79 4.12
C GLY A 81 9.42 3.71 5.19
N ARG A 82 10.15 3.90 6.29
CA ARG A 82 10.46 2.84 7.27
C ARG A 82 9.82 3.11 8.62
N GLY A 83 9.34 2.05 9.28
CA GLY A 83 9.03 2.10 10.71
C GLY A 83 7.78 2.90 11.06
N ASN A 84 6.89 3.12 10.09
CA ASN A 84 5.65 3.84 10.30
C ASN A 84 4.61 2.99 11.03
N THR A 85 3.75 3.66 11.78
CA THR A 85 2.51 3.08 12.30
C THR A 85 1.33 3.78 11.66
N ILE A 86 0.65 3.09 10.75
CA ILE A 86 -0.53 3.58 10.04
C ILE A 86 -1.77 2.98 10.71
N ARG A 87 -2.56 3.81 11.37
CA ARG A 87 -3.73 3.40 12.15
C ARG A 87 -4.94 3.11 11.26
N GLU A 88 -6.01 2.65 11.91
CA GLU A 88 -7.25 2.23 11.28
C GLU A 88 -7.88 3.36 10.45
N HIS A 89 -8.53 3.00 9.35
CA HIS A 89 -9.25 3.92 8.46
C HIS A 89 -8.42 5.05 7.83
N VAL A 90 -7.09 4.98 7.91
CA VAL A 90 -6.21 5.92 7.21
C VAL A 90 -6.28 5.66 5.71
N THR A 91 -6.48 6.74 4.94
CA THR A 91 -6.43 6.72 3.49
C THR A 91 -5.24 7.54 3.01
N ILE A 92 -4.39 6.95 2.17
CA ILE A 92 -3.27 7.65 1.54
C ILE A 92 -3.30 7.36 0.04
N ASN A 93 -3.62 8.36 -0.77
CA ASN A 93 -3.73 8.22 -2.21
C ASN A 93 -2.39 8.52 -2.90
N ARG A 94 -2.25 8.03 -4.14
CA ARG A 94 -1.12 8.36 -5.02
C ARG A 94 -1.15 9.83 -5.41
N GLY A 95 -0.01 10.33 -5.92
CA GLY A 95 0.09 11.72 -6.37
C GLY A 95 -0.63 11.98 -7.70
N THR A 96 -0.41 13.16 -8.27
CA THR A 96 -0.92 13.61 -9.57
C THR A 96 0.23 14.08 -10.46
N GLU A 97 0.14 13.91 -11.79
CA GLU A 97 1.18 14.36 -12.74
C GLU A 97 1.33 15.89 -12.82
N GLN A 98 0.31 16.62 -12.38
CA GLN A 98 0.36 18.08 -12.28
C GLN A 98 1.29 18.56 -11.15
N ASP A 99 1.69 17.66 -10.26
CA ASP A 99 2.76 17.84 -9.28
C ASP A 99 3.88 16.81 -9.57
N ALA A 100 4.48 16.20 -8.55
CA ALA A 100 5.58 15.26 -8.70
C ALA A 100 5.16 13.84 -9.12
N GLY A 101 3.87 13.56 -9.31
CA GLY A 101 3.35 12.22 -9.61
C GLY A 101 3.50 11.20 -8.47
N VAL A 102 3.82 11.67 -7.26
CA VAL A 102 4.13 10.82 -6.11
C VAL A 102 3.69 11.44 -4.80
N THR A 103 3.02 10.64 -3.96
CA THR A 103 2.84 10.92 -2.54
C THR A 103 3.95 10.23 -1.76
N ARG A 104 4.58 10.94 -0.80
CA ARG A 104 5.65 10.38 0.04
C ARG A 104 5.31 10.48 1.52
N VAL A 105 5.50 9.39 2.25
CA VAL A 105 5.47 9.31 3.72
C VAL A 105 6.79 8.68 4.15
N GLY A 106 7.48 9.27 5.12
CA GLY A 106 8.80 8.80 5.56
C GLY A 106 8.68 7.83 6.71
#